data_AF-A0A059W3B2-F1
#
_entry.id   AF-A0A059W3B2-F1
#
_cell.length_a   1.000
_cell.length_b   1.000
_cell.length_c   1.000
_cell.angle_alpha   90.00
_cell.angle_beta   90.00
_cell.angle_gamma   90.00
#
_symmetry.space_group_name_H-M   'P 1'
#
loop_
_entity.id
_entity.type
_entity.pdbx_description
1 polymer ?
#
loop_
_entity_poly.entity_id
_entity_poly.type
_entity_poly.pdbx_seq_one_letter_code
_entity_poly.pdbx_strand_id
1 'polypeptide(L)'
;MVDGADEGERDRTGVGVAERGADPLGGGRAGEREAADRGEWFQALAALRPHVPLDAFGAPGAPGIFSLADPDRVREVLSAAGFAGTTVTPVTAPATWGRDAGDAAAFLLDSGPGRHLLERAAPESRDRARAALTEALRPYEDGGAVRLRGAGWLVTAVRPPAPGR
;
A
#
# COMPACT_ATOMS: atom_id res chain seq x y z
N MET A 1 -16.73 11.43 -46.03
CA MET A 1 -17.41 12.18 -44.94
C MET A 1 -17.29 11.28 -43.71
N VAL A 2 -16.07 11.21 -43.18
CA VAL A 2 -15.60 11.68 -41.85
C VAL A 2 -16.24 10.86 -40.70
N ASP A 3 -15.52 9.96 -40.00
CA ASP A 3 -14.42 10.11 -39.00
C ASP A 3 -14.93 10.32 -37.55
N GLY A 4 -14.29 9.61 -36.59
CA GLY A 4 -14.39 9.73 -35.12
C GLY A 4 -15.50 8.90 -34.45
N ALA A 5 -15.31 8.15 -33.35
CA ALA A 5 -14.23 8.00 -32.37
C ALA A 5 -14.43 6.61 -31.70
N ASP A 6 -13.42 5.75 -31.60
CA ASP A 6 -12.30 5.74 -30.64
C ASP A 6 -12.65 5.22 -29.24
N GLU A 7 -11.71 4.42 -28.75
CA GLU A 7 -11.75 3.45 -27.67
C GLU A 7 -11.82 4.07 -26.26
N GLY A 8 -12.21 3.25 -25.28
CA GLY A 8 -12.24 3.65 -23.86
C GLY A 8 -12.32 2.46 -22.91
N GLU A 9 -11.56 1.41 -23.21
CA GLU A 9 -11.23 0.30 -22.31
C GLU A 9 -10.60 0.88 -21.04
N ARG A 10 -11.33 0.85 -19.92
CA ARG A 10 -10.82 1.32 -18.62
C ARG A 10 -10.01 0.21 -17.96
N ASP A 11 -8.80 0.02 -18.45
CA ASP A 11 -7.76 -0.70 -17.71
C ASP A 11 -7.37 0.13 -16.47
N ARG A 12 -7.88 -0.27 -15.30
CA ARG A 12 -7.44 0.27 -14.00
C ARG A 12 -6.55 -0.74 -13.31
N THR A 13 -5.45 -1.08 -13.97
CA THR A 13 -4.31 -1.76 -13.37
C THR A 13 -3.23 -0.72 -13.12
N GLY A 14 -2.99 -0.36 -11.87
CA GLY A 14 -1.94 0.62 -11.57
C GLY A 14 -1.93 1.06 -10.12
N VAL A 15 -1.13 0.39 -9.30
CA VAL A 15 -0.55 1.00 -8.11
C VAL A 15 0.26 2.21 -8.60
N GLY A 16 -0.28 3.41 -8.40
CA GLY A 16 0.37 4.65 -8.80
C GLY A 16 1.64 4.86 -8.01
N VAL A 17 2.79 4.65 -8.67
CA VAL A 17 4.08 5.14 -8.19
C VAL A 17 4.02 6.66 -8.27
N ALA A 18 4.00 7.32 -7.11
CA ALA A 18 4.14 8.76 -7.03
C ALA A 18 5.59 9.12 -7.40
N GLU A 19 5.78 9.68 -8.60
CA GLU A 19 7.06 10.22 -9.04
C GLU A 19 7.35 11.59 -8.41
N ARG A 20 8.62 11.72 -7.97
CA ARG A 20 9.44 12.91 -7.74
C ARG A 20 9.43 13.59 -6.36
N GLY A 21 10.65 13.67 -5.81
CA GLY A 21 11.06 14.56 -4.73
C GLY A 21 11.71 13.86 -3.53
N ALA A 22 12.67 12.93 -3.74
CA ALA A 22 13.43 12.37 -2.63
C ALA A 22 14.51 13.37 -2.17
N ASP A 23 14.33 13.93 -0.98
CA ASP A 23 15.39 14.63 -0.24
C ASP A 23 16.09 13.61 0.68
N PRO A 24 17.39 13.32 0.49
CA PRO A 24 18.05 12.25 1.22
C PRO A 24 18.64 12.80 2.53
N LEU A 25 17.94 12.66 3.65
CA LEU A 25 18.53 12.92 4.96
C LEU A 25 18.23 11.84 5.99
N GLY A 26 19.32 11.25 6.49
CA GLY A 26 19.45 10.88 7.90
C GLY A 26 19.17 9.41 8.24
N GLY A 27 20.23 8.71 8.68
CA GLY A 27 20.12 7.37 9.23
C GLY A 27 19.19 7.31 10.45
N GLY A 28 18.04 6.67 10.28
CA GLY A 28 17.06 6.43 11.33
C GLY A 28 17.40 5.24 12.23
N ARG A 29 17.08 5.37 13.52
CA ARG A 29 17.37 4.35 14.56
C ARG A 29 16.43 3.14 14.45
N ALA A 30 16.76 2.03 15.12
CA ALA A 30 16.04 0.76 15.03
C ALA A 30 14.50 0.83 15.27
N GLY A 31 13.99 1.80 16.05
CA GLY A 31 12.54 2.01 16.21
C GLY A 31 11.85 2.69 15.01
N GLU A 32 12.61 3.37 14.16
CA GLU A 32 12.15 4.05 12.95
C GLU A 32 12.01 3.06 11.77
N ARG A 33 12.78 1.97 11.81
CA ARG A 33 12.66 0.84 10.88
C ARG A 33 11.35 0.06 11.04
N GLU A 34 10.84 -0.06 12.28
CA GLU A 34 9.60 -0.80 12.55
C GLU A 34 8.35 -0.01 12.14
N ALA A 35 8.37 1.32 12.29
CA ALA A 35 7.29 2.20 11.80
C ALA A 35 7.21 2.25 10.26
N ALA A 36 8.34 2.14 9.58
CA ALA A 36 8.42 2.04 8.11
C ALA A 36 7.80 0.75 7.56
N ASP A 37 7.60 -0.28 8.38
CA ASP A 37 7.15 -1.58 7.91
C ASP A 37 5.63 -1.62 7.64
N ARG A 38 4.85 -0.67 8.21
CA ARG A 38 3.39 -0.66 8.06
C ARG A 38 2.72 0.70 7.83
N GLY A 39 3.38 1.83 8.11
CA GLY A 39 2.85 3.17 7.83
C GLY A 39 1.56 3.54 8.60
N GLU A 40 1.15 4.82 8.50
CA GLU A 40 -0.02 5.35 9.23
C GLU A 40 -1.33 4.72 8.75
N TRP A 41 -1.40 4.32 7.47
CA TRP A 41 -2.57 3.65 6.89
C TRP A 41 -2.88 2.30 7.57
N PHE A 42 -1.86 1.48 7.85
CA PHE A 42 -2.07 0.17 8.45
C PHE A 42 -2.49 0.30 9.93
N GLN A 43 -1.99 1.33 10.62
CA GLN A 43 -2.43 1.66 11.96
C GLN A 43 -3.91 2.04 11.99
N ALA A 44 -4.38 2.82 11.01
CA ALA A 44 -5.81 3.12 10.89
C ALA A 44 -6.66 1.85 10.66
N LEU A 45 -6.16 0.89 9.89
CA LEU A 45 -6.85 -0.39 9.67
C LEU A 45 -6.95 -1.26 10.93
N ALA A 46 -6.13 -1.03 11.97
CA ALA A 46 -6.27 -1.73 13.24
C ALA A 46 -7.65 -1.49 13.90
N ALA A 47 -8.32 -0.38 13.58
CA ALA A 47 -9.69 -0.11 14.00
C ALA A 47 -10.72 -1.12 13.47
N LEU A 48 -10.38 -1.84 12.40
CA LEU A 48 -11.25 -2.87 11.82
C LEU A 48 -11.21 -4.20 12.58
N ARG A 49 -10.23 -4.43 13.46
CA ARG A 49 -10.03 -5.70 14.20
C ARG A 49 -11.29 -6.27 14.88
N PRO A 50 -12.18 -5.46 15.47
CA PRO A 50 -13.40 -5.99 16.10
C PRO A 50 -14.48 -6.44 15.11
N HIS A 51 -14.30 -6.17 13.81
CA HIS A 51 -15.35 -6.28 12.79
C HIS A 51 -14.95 -7.16 11.60
N VAL A 52 -13.65 -7.32 11.33
CA VAL A 52 -13.14 -8.09 10.20
C VAL A 52 -11.91 -8.93 10.60
N PRO A 53 -11.69 -10.07 9.93
CA PRO A 53 -10.51 -10.91 10.17
C PRO A 53 -9.26 -10.28 9.52
N LEU A 54 -8.47 -9.50 10.27
CA LEU A 54 -7.25 -8.85 9.75
C LEU A 54 -6.12 -9.82 9.39
N ASP A 55 -6.17 -11.06 9.88
CA ASP A 55 -5.28 -12.15 9.46
C ASP A 55 -5.40 -12.48 7.97
N ALA A 56 -6.49 -12.06 7.31
CA ALA A 56 -6.67 -12.16 5.87
C ALA A 56 -5.61 -11.38 5.06
N PHE A 57 -4.87 -10.45 5.67
CA PHE A 57 -3.74 -9.79 5.00
C PHE A 57 -2.48 -10.66 4.87
N GLY A 58 -2.45 -11.81 5.57
CA GLY A 58 -1.29 -12.69 5.61
C GLY A 58 -0.19 -12.20 6.55
N ALA A 59 0.71 -13.12 6.92
CA ALA A 59 1.91 -12.80 7.68
C ALA A 59 3.03 -12.32 6.74
N PRO A 60 4.00 -11.52 7.23
CA PRO A 60 5.23 -11.23 6.49
C PRO A 60 5.88 -12.52 5.97
N GLY A 61 6.27 -12.54 4.70
CA GLY A 61 6.90 -13.72 4.06
C GLY A 61 5.95 -14.87 3.70
N ALA A 62 4.68 -14.84 4.11
CA ALA A 62 3.64 -15.73 3.63
C ALA A 62 2.93 -15.15 2.39
N PRO A 63 2.23 -15.95 1.57
CA PRO A 63 1.38 -15.44 0.51
C PRO A 63 0.38 -14.40 1.07
N GLY A 64 0.40 -13.19 0.51
CA GLY A 64 -0.39 -12.07 1.00
C GLY A 64 0.20 -10.72 0.59
N ILE A 65 -0.48 -9.64 0.96
CA ILE A 65 -0.08 -8.27 0.59
C ILE A 65 1.24 -7.84 1.24
N PHE A 66 1.68 -8.56 2.27
CA PHE A 66 2.96 -8.36 2.97
C PHE A 66 4.02 -9.42 2.64
N SER A 67 3.82 -10.20 1.57
CA SER A 67 4.77 -11.25 1.15
C SER A 67 6.18 -10.73 0.85
N LEU A 68 6.32 -9.43 0.51
CA LEU A 68 7.57 -8.73 0.23
C LEU A 68 7.90 -7.65 1.27
N ALA A 69 7.33 -7.73 2.48
CA ALA A 69 7.64 -6.80 3.56
C ALA A 69 9.11 -6.92 4.02
N ASP A 70 9.66 -8.14 4.01
CA ASP A 70 11.08 -8.36 4.34
C ASP A 70 12.00 -7.94 3.17
N PRO A 71 12.91 -6.97 3.36
CA PRO A 71 13.85 -6.55 2.31
C PRO A 71 14.79 -7.68 1.86
N ASP A 72 15.12 -8.65 2.72
CA ASP A 72 15.93 -9.80 2.35
C ASP A 72 15.15 -10.73 1.42
N ARG A 73 13.84 -10.89 1.68
CA ARG A 73 12.96 -11.64 0.78
C ARG A 73 12.87 -11.01 -0.61
N VAL A 74 12.82 -9.68 -0.70
CA VAL A 74 12.87 -8.97 -1.99
C VAL A 74 14.16 -9.29 -2.74
N ARG A 75 15.30 -9.30 -2.04
CA ARG A 75 16.61 -9.64 -2.63
C ARG A 75 16.66 -11.06 -3.13
N GLU A 76 16.17 -12.02 -2.35
CA GLU A 76 16.10 -13.43 -2.72
C GLU A 76 15.30 -13.64 -4.00
N VAL A 77 14.08 -13.09 -4.06
CA VAL A 77 13.18 -13.25 -5.22
C VAL A 77 13.81 -12.65 -6.48
N LEU A 78 14.37 -11.45 -6.39
CA LEU A 78 15.00 -10.80 -7.54
C LEU A 78 16.29 -11.52 -7.98
N SER A 79 17.09 -12.00 -7.05
CA SER A 79 18.29 -12.80 -7.36
C SER A 79 17.92 -14.11 -8.04
N ALA A 80 16.89 -14.82 -7.54
CA ALA A 80 16.39 -16.05 -8.16
C ALA A 80 15.82 -15.82 -9.57
N ALA A 81 15.28 -14.62 -9.84
CA ALA A 81 14.81 -14.21 -11.17
C ALA A 81 15.94 -13.74 -12.12
N GLY A 82 17.20 -13.84 -11.69
CA GLY A 82 18.39 -13.48 -12.47
C GLY A 82 18.67 -11.99 -12.52
N PHE A 83 18.11 -11.19 -11.61
CA PHE A 83 18.54 -9.80 -11.43
C PHE A 83 19.78 -9.74 -10.53
N ALA A 84 20.58 -8.70 -10.72
CA ALA A 84 21.77 -8.40 -9.92
C ALA A 84 21.74 -6.94 -9.43
N GLY A 85 22.64 -6.60 -8.51
CA GLY A 85 22.79 -5.23 -8.02
C GLY A 85 21.54 -4.70 -7.31
N THR A 86 20.76 -5.57 -6.64
CA THR A 86 19.51 -5.18 -6.00
C THR A 86 19.75 -4.20 -4.85
N THR A 87 19.05 -3.07 -4.85
CA THR A 87 18.93 -2.18 -3.69
C THR A 87 17.47 -2.13 -3.23
N VAL A 88 17.28 -2.07 -1.92
CA VAL A 88 15.96 -2.02 -1.28
C VAL A 88 16.06 -0.93 -0.22
N THR A 89 15.36 0.17 -0.46
CA THR A 89 15.44 1.37 0.39
C THR A 89 14.06 1.68 0.96
N PRO A 90 13.92 1.85 2.30
CA PRO A 90 12.65 2.27 2.89
C PRO A 90 12.31 3.68 2.41
N VAL A 91 11.07 3.87 1.98
CA VAL A 91 10.54 5.18 1.63
C VAL A 91 9.22 5.42 2.35
N THR A 92 9.03 6.63 2.85
CA THR A 92 7.77 7.09 3.40
C THR A 92 7.35 8.38 2.70
N ALA A 93 6.09 8.47 2.30
CA ALA A 93 5.56 9.65 1.63
C ALA A 93 4.16 9.98 2.15
N PRO A 94 3.84 11.26 2.42
CA PRO A 94 2.48 11.67 2.67
C PRO A 94 1.64 11.47 1.40
N ALA A 95 0.45 10.90 1.55
CA ALA A 95 -0.53 10.78 0.48
C ALA A 95 -1.88 11.31 0.96
N THR A 96 -2.67 11.83 0.04
CA THR A 96 -4.06 12.23 0.28
C THR A 96 -4.96 11.02 0.02
N TRP A 97 -5.78 10.65 1.00
CA TRP A 97 -6.60 9.43 0.96
C TRP A 97 -8.09 9.72 0.76
N GLY A 98 -8.52 10.95 1.00
CA GLY A 98 -9.90 11.39 0.83
C GLY A 98 -10.04 12.85 1.16
N ARG A 99 -11.19 13.43 0.83
CA ARG A 99 -11.55 14.82 1.17
C ARG A 99 -11.98 14.97 2.63
N ASP A 100 -12.40 13.87 3.24
CA ASP A 100 -12.73 13.74 4.66
C ASP A 100 -12.53 12.26 5.07
N ALA A 101 -12.72 11.96 6.35
CA ALA A 101 -12.56 10.65 6.96
C ALA A 101 -13.54 9.63 6.39
N GLY A 102 -14.75 10.05 5.99
CA GLY A 102 -15.74 9.19 5.37
C GLY A 102 -15.32 8.79 3.95
N ASP A 103 -14.88 9.77 3.16
CA ASP A 103 -14.35 9.60 1.81
C ASP A 103 -13.09 8.70 1.83
N ALA A 104 -12.19 8.93 2.78
CA ALA A 104 -10.99 8.11 2.97
C ALA A 104 -11.29 6.69 3.44
N ALA A 105 -12.24 6.51 4.38
CA ALA A 105 -12.68 5.18 4.81
C ALA A 105 -13.32 4.41 3.65
N ALA A 106 -14.13 5.08 2.82
CA ALA A 106 -14.70 4.47 1.63
C ALA A 106 -13.63 4.05 0.63
N PHE A 107 -12.67 4.94 0.32
CA PHE A 107 -11.55 4.64 -0.56
C PHE A 107 -10.74 3.43 -0.08
N LEU A 108 -10.38 3.39 1.21
CA LEU A 108 -9.62 2.28 1.80
C LEU A 108 -10.39 0.96 1.76
N LEU A 109 -11.69 0.98 2.06
CA LEU A 109 -12.53 -0.21 2.05
C LEU A 109 -12.90 -0.68 0.64
N ASP A 110 -12.91 0.21 -0.34
CA ASP A 110 -13.13 -0.12 -1.75
C ASP A 110 -11.83 -0.47 -2.50
N SER A 111 -10.67 -0.36 -1.85
CA SER A 111 -9.39 -0.83 -2.39
C SER A 111 -9.32 -2.36 -2.39
N GLY A 112 -8.38 -2.95 -3.14
CA GLY A 112 -8.16 -4.41 -3.17
C GLY A 112 -8.05 -5.04 -1.76
N PRO A 113 -7.16 -4.54 -0.90
CA PRO A 113 -7.05 -5.00 0.49
C PRO A 113 -8.35 -4.82 1.30
N GLY A 114 -9.00 -3.66 1.18
CA GLY A 114 -10.25 -3.37 1.90
C GLY A 114 -11.41 -4.28 1.50
N ARG A 115 -11.59 -4.49 0.19
CA ARG A 115 -12.62 -5.39 -0.36
C ARG A 115 -12.40 -6.82 0.11
N HIS A 116 -11.15 -7.29 0.08
CA HIS A 116 -10.81 -8.62 0.55
C HIS A 116 -11.19 -8.84 2.03
N LEU A 117 -11.03 -7.82 2.89
CA LEU A 117 -11.49 -7.87 4.28
C LEU A 117 -13.01 -7.91 4.38
N LEU A 118 -13.71 -7.03 3.65
CA LEU A 118 -15.18 -6.90 3.73
C LEU A 118 -15.92 -8.12 3.16
N GLU A 119 -15.36 -8.79 2.15
CA GLU A 119 -15.89 -10.04 1.61
C GLU A 119 -15.96 -11.16 2.67
N ARG A 120 -15.03 -11.13 3.64
CA ARG A 120 -14.92 -12.12 4.73
C ARG A 120 -15.66 -11.71 6.00
N ALA A 121 -16.20 -10.49 6.05
CA ALA A 121 -16.98 -9.99 7.16
C ALA A 121 -18.47 -10.31 7.00
N ALA A 122 -19.15 -10.59 8.11
CA ALA A 122 -20.61 -10.70 8.12
C ALA A 122 -21.25 -9.38 7.64
N PRO A 123 -22.38 -9.40 6.91
CA PRO A 123 -23.02 -8.19 6.39
C PRO A 123 -23.24 -7.10 7.46
N GLU A 124 -23.66 -7.49 8.66
CA GLU A 124 -23.93 -6.61 9.80
C GLU A 124 -22.67 -5.96 10.38
N SER A 125 -21.49 -6.50 10.04
CA SER A 125 -20.19 -5.99 10.50
C SER A 125 -19.56 -5.00 9.53
N ARG A 126 -20.05 -4.91 8.28
CA ARG A 126 -19.51 -4.01 7.25
C ARG A 126 -19.76 -2.54 7.59
N ASP A 127 -20.94 -2.21 8.06
CA ASP A 127 -21.27 -0.83 8.46
C ASP A 127 -20.52 -0.42 9.73
N ARG A 128 -20.36 -1.35 10.68
CA ARG A 128 -19.54 -1.12 11.88
C ARG A 128 -18.06 -0.94 11.55
N ALA A 129 -17.54 -1.75 10.63
CA ALA A 129 -16.18 -1.60 10.10
C ALA A 129 -15.97 -0.23 9.46
N ARG A 130 -16.92 0.22 8.63
CA ARG A 130 -16.88 1.55 8.02
C ARG A 130 -16.88 2.66 9.07
N ALA A 131 -17.80 2.60 10.04
CA ALA A 131 -17.88 3.60 11.11
C ALA A 131 -16.58 3.64 11.95
N ALA A 132 -16.05 2.48 12.34
CA ALA A 132 -14.82 2.38 13.11
C ALA A 132 -13.61 2.97 12.36
N LEU A 133 -13.50 2.67 11.06
CA LEU A 133 -12.41 3.22 10.24
C LEU A 133 -12.57 4.74 10.04
N THR A 134 -13.78 5.24 9.81
CA THR A 134 -14.04 6.69 9.73
C THR A 134 -13.59 7.40 11.00
N GLU A 135 -13.97 6.89 12.18
CA GLU A 135 -13.57 7.50 13.45
C GLU A 135 -12.04 7.46 13.65
N ALA A 136 -11.39 6.36 13.25
CA ALA A 136 -9.93 6.25 13.30
C ALA A 136 -9.19 7.21 12.35
N LEU A 137 -9.87 7.68 11.29
CA LEU A 137 -9.30 8.59 10.29
C LEU A 137 -9.49 10.06 10.62
N ARG A 138 -10.42 10.43 11.51
CA ARG A 138 -10.65 11.83 11.92
C ARG A 138 -9.40 12.57 12.40
N PRO A 139 -8.49 11.96 13.18
CA PRO A 139 -7.26 12.66 13.61
C PRO A 139 -6.33 13.07 12.46
N TYR A 140 -6.53 12.49 11.26
CA TYR A 140 -5.74 12.75 10.07
C TYR A 140 -6.43 13.71 9.09
N GLU A 141 -7.65 14.17 9.42
CA GLU A 141 -8.35 15.22 8.68
C GLU A 141 -7.69 16.58 8.95
N ASP A 142 -7.15 17.20 7.91
CA ASP A 142 -6.61 18.55 7.96
C ASP A 142 -6.90 19.29 6.64
N GLY A 143 -7.38 20.53 6.74
CA GLY A 143 -7.61 21.41 5.59
C GLY A 143 -8.54 20.84 4.50
N GLY A 144 -9.50 19.99 4.85
CA GLY A 144 -10.41 19.35 3.88
C GLY A 144 -9.79 18.17 3.13
N ALA A 145 -8.83 17.49 3.75
CA ALA A 145 -8.25 16.25 3.25
C ALA A 145 -7.81 15.34 4.40
N VAL A 146 -7.86 14.02 4.18
CA VAL A 146 -7.20 13.04 5.05
C VAL A 146 -5.80 12.75 4.50
N ARG A 147 -4.77 13.00 5.31
CA ARG A 147 -3.37 12.76 4.94
C ARG A 147 -2.77 11.67 5.81
N LEU A 148 -2.35 10.58 5.19
CA LEU A 148 -1.62 9.49 5.85
C LEU A 148 -0.29 9.28 5.15
N ARG A 149 0.75 9.02 5.92
CA ARG A 149 2.04 8.55 5.42
C ARG A 149 1.94 7.09 5.03
N GLY A 150 2.07 6.85 3.73
CA GLY A 150 2.37 5.52 3.20
C GLY A 150 3.83 5.17 3.45
N ALA A 151 4.10 3.87 3.56
CA ALA A 151 5.45 3.34 3.65
C ALA A 151 5.61 2.18 2.66
N GLY A 152 6.80 2.02 2.10
CA GLY A 152 7.11 0.95 1.17
C GLY A 152 8.59 0.87 0.82
N TRP A 153 8.92 -0.04 -0.09
CA TRP A 153 10.28 -0.24 -0.59
C TRP A 153 10.46 0.42 -1.96
N LEU A 154 11.46 1.29 -2.10
CA LEU A 154 12.01 1.64 -3.40
C LEU A 154 13.05 0.58 -3.77
N VAL A 155 12.73 -0.24 -4.77
CA VAL A 155 13.56 -1.35 -5.21
C VAL A 155 14.17 -1.05 -6.56
N THR A 156 15.49 -1.16 -6.66
CA THR A 156 16.20 -1.12 -7.95
C THR A 156 16.98 -2.40 -8.15
N ALA A 157 17.05 -2.89 -9.39
CA ALA A 157 17.87 -4.04 -9.76
C ALA A 157 18.17 -3.99 -11.28
N VAL A 158 19.25 -4.63 -11.70
CA VAL A 158 19.64 -4.72 -13.10
C VAL A 158 19.52 -6.14 -13.61
N ARG A 159 19.07 -6.32 -14.85
CA ARG A 159 19.15 -7.63 -15.53
C ARG A 159 20.52 -7.70 -16.22
N PRO A 160 21.40 -8.63 -15.82
CA PRO A 160 22.64 -8.86 -16.54
C PRO A 160 22.36 -9.26 -17.99
N PRO A 161 23.24 -8.92 -18.95
CA PRO A 161 23.11 -9.38 -20.32
C PRO A 161 23.08 -10.92 -20.35
N ALA A 162 22.25 -11.49 -21.21
CA ALA A 162 22.22 -12.93 -21.39
C ALA A 162 23.62 -13.38 -21.88
N PRO A 163 24.17 -14.50 -21.37
CA PRO A 163 25.41 -15.03 -21.93
C PRO A 163 25.18 -15.27 -23.42
N GLY A 164 26.10 -14.77 -24.25
CA GLY A 164 26.03 -14.88 -25.70
C GLY A 164 25.81 -16.33 -26.13
N ARG A 165 24.76 -16.56 -26.91
CA ARG A 165 24.48 -17.85 -27.53
C ARG A 165 25.41 -18.13 -28.69
#